data_AF-H6NRR6-F1
#
_entry.id   AF-H6NRR6-F1
#
_cell.length_a   1.000
_cell.length_b   1.000
_cell.length_c   1.000
_cell.angle_alpha   90.00
_cell.angle_beta   90.00
_cell.angle_gamma   90.00
#
_symmetry.space_group_name_H-M   'P 1'
#
loop_
_entity.id
_entity.type
_entity.pdbx_description
1 polymer ?
#
loop_
_entity_poly.entity_id
_entity_poly.type
_entity_poly.pdbx_seq_one_letter_code
_entity_poly.pdbx_strand_id
1 'polypeptide(L)'
;MENINFTQHSVQERGYFYADALRIFREHWLVGTGGGGWASLYPSYQSYGYSSRQAHNFVLQTLIDVGLIGALAIFGFIAWIFAAYVRQHIRTVRASGMESGQAGPQGRLLYAVTAVPLLLHSFMDFDMSYVFLSALFYLCLGGMAGALPQREPADRSAGIGSAVRWGYPAVLALLSLSMLFVSLSLKRGNSEAVRAIGLVTQPSPQLAPVMEALDSAVALQPSNADYVLIQIKLLDALYRQTQQETYLDEGAALLAALKEREPYAPEISEYEYGWARLKGQEDQALAVSREAIGRRPWAMPWYERAAELHYVLGERAGDQGDLREQDRHWDQVQMLSVTIEEKRRELELIPKSIAVPSFDPTPGLKLQQARVEYRRGNYAGAADLLRPVLPEDLKPAGSRELVRWYAAAAQKQGKEDAAWRDRLFAADGSERVKLERLLSKGMQGGPSFVQEAQDS
;
A
#
# COMPACT_ATOMS: atom_id res chain seq x y z
N MET A 1 -14.96 20.12 30.08
CA MET A 1 -14.60 20.47 28.69
C MET A 1 -13.11 20.21 28.57
N GLU A 2 -12.74 19.07 28.00
CA GLU A 2 -11.34 18.81 27.68
C GLU A 2 -10.91 19.78 26.58
N ASN A 3 -9.83 20.52 26.84
CA ASN A 3 -9.25 21.44 25.87
C ASN A 3 -8.90 20.66 24.59
N ILE A 4 -9.42 21.11 23.43
CA ILE A 4 -8.90 20.72 22.13
C ILE A 4 -7.46 21.22 22.08
N ASN A 5 -6.52 20.33 22.37
CA ASN A 5 -5.11 20.65 22.34
C ASN A 5 -4.58 20.30 20.95
N PHE A 6 -4.31 21.33 20.15
CA PHE A 6 -3.71 21.20 18.82
C PHE A 6 -2.30 20.57 18.83
N THR A 7 -1.75 20.28 20.02
CA THR A 7 -0.51 19.50 20.20
C THR A 7 -0.72 18.02 20.48
N GLN A 8 -1.96 17.51 20.48
CA GLN A 8 -2.22 16.08 20.62
C GLN A 8 -1.77 15.34 19.35
N HIS A 9 -1.11 14.19 19.57
CA HIS A 9 -0.58 13.28 18.55
C HIS A 9 -1.57 13.05 17.39
N SER A 10 -2.83 12.76 17.72
CA SER A 10 -3.87 12.46 16.73
C SER A 10 -4.31 13.64 15.85
N VAL A 11 -4.16 14.89 16.30
CA VAL A 11 -4.58 16.08 15.53
C VAL A 11 -3.49 16.48 14.53
N GLN A 12 -2.23 16.38 14.94
CA GLN A 12 -1.11 16.73 14.07
C GLN A 12 -0.87 15.69 12.98
N GLU A 13 -1.03 14.40 13.30
CA GLU A 13 -0.95 13.31 12.33
C GLU A 13 -2.02 13.44 11.23
N ARG A 14 -3.24 13.86 11.58
CA ARG A 14 -4.30 14.17 10.60
C ARG A 14 -3.89 15.27 9.61
N GLY A 15 -3.08 16.23 10.02
CA GLY A 15 -2.57 17.28 9.13
C GLY A 15 -1.77 16.72 7.95
N TYR A 16 -0.94 15.70 8.20
CA TYR A 16 -0.23 14.99 7.14
C TYR A 16 -1.18 14.20 6.26
N PHE A 17 -2.15 13.46 6.84
CA PHE A 17 -3.13 12.73 6.04
C PHE A 17 -3.93 13.64 5.13
N TYR A 18 -4.25 14.86 5.59
CA TYR A 18 -5.01 15.83 4.80
C TYR A 18 -4.17 16.39 3.66
N ALA A 19 -2.91 16.72 3.91
CA ALA A 19 -1.99 17.16 2.87
C ALA A 19 -1.80 16.07 1.80
N ASP A 20 -1.69 14.81 2.22
CA ASP A 20 -1.45 13.67 1.34
C ASP A 20 -2.72 13.34 0.54
N ALA A 21 -3.89 13.44 1.18
CA ALA A 21 -5.20 13.30 0.54
C ALA A 21 -5.44 14.39 -0.52
N LEU A 22 -5.06 15.64 -0.25
CA LEU A 22 -5.17 16.73 -1.21
C LEU A 22 -4.25 16.55 -2.42
N ARG A 23 -3.07 15.94 -2.24
CA ARG A 23 -2.19 15.56 -3.36
C ARG A 23 -2.86 14.52 -4.25
N ILE A 24 -3.43 13.46 -3.67
CA ILE A 24 -4.21 12.46 -4.42
C ILE A 24 -5.39 13.11 -5.16
N PHE A 25 -6.18 13.92 -4.45
CA PHE A 25 -7.33 14.60 -5.04
C PHE A 25 -6.91 15.49 -6.22
N ARG A 26 -5.78 16.21 -6.13
CA ARG A 26 -5.32 17.09 -7.21
C ARG A 26 -5.07 16.33 -8.52
N GLU A 27 -4.57 15.10 -8.44
CA GLU A 27 -4.32 14.26 -9.62
C GLU A 27 -5.60 13.61 -10.16
N HIS A 28 -6.60 13.36 -9.30
CA HIS A 28 -7.84 12.67 -9.64
C HIS A 28 -9.12 13.50 -9.40
N TRP A 29 -9.03 14.83 -9.54
CA TRP A 29 -10.01 15.75 -8.97
C TRP A 29 -11.42 15.65 -9.55
N LEU A 30 -11.57 15.24 -10.81
CA LEU A 30 -12.85 15.33 -11.52
C LEU A 30 -13.81 14.20 -11.14
N VAL A 31 -13.38 12.96 -11.35
CA VAL A 31 -14.20 11.74 -11.14
C VAL A 31 -13.73 10.90 -9.95
N GLY A 32 -12.61 11.27 -9.32
CA GLY A 32 -12.01 10.50 -8.24
C GLY A 32 -11.24 9.29 -8.75
N THR A 33 -10.87 8.44 -7.81
CA THR A 33 -10.07 7.24 -8.02
C THR A 33 -10.91 5.96 -7.96
N GLY A 34 -12.20 6.07 -7.64
CA GLY A 34 -13.04 4.93 -7.25
C GLY A 34 -12.98 4.66 -5.74
N GLY A 35 -13.93 3.86 -5.25
CA GLY A 35 -14.03 3.52 -3.83
C GLY A 35 -12.80 2.76 -3.34
N GLY A 36 -12.24 3.17 -2.20
CA GLY A 36 -11.00 2.60 -1.66
C GLY A 36 -9.74 3.30 -2.17
N GLY A 37 -9.89 4.42 -2.88
CA GLY A 37 -8.80 5.19 -3.47
C GLY A 37 -7.69 5.55 -2.50
N TRP A 38 -8.07 6.02 -1.30
CA TRP A 38 -7.10 6.30 -0.24
C TRP A 38 -6.23 5.08 0.05
N ALA A 39 -6.84 3.93 0.36
CA ALA A 39 -6.13 2.72 0.77
C ALA A 39 -5.12 2.22 -0.29
N SER A 40 -5.45 2.37 -1.57
CA SER A 40 -4.59 1.98 -2.69
C SER A 40 -3.47 2.98 -2.97
N LEU A 41 -3.74 4.28 -2.84
CA LEU A 41 -2.83 5.34 -3.31
C LEU A 41 -1.98 5.97 -2.22
N TYR A 42 -2.46 6.06 -0.98
CA TYR A 42 -1.74 6.77 0.08
C TYR A 42 -0.27 6.35 0.23
N PRO A 43 0.15 5.07 0.03
CA PRO A 43 1.55 4.70 0.17
C PRO A 43 2.48 5.42 -0.81
N SER A 44 1.95 5.89 -1.95
CA SER A 44 2.67 6.68 -2.96
C SER A 44 2.79 8.16 -2.60
N TYR A 45 1.89 8.67 -1.77
CA TYR A 45 1.82 10.10 -1.43
C TYR A 45 2.24 10.41 0.00
N GLN A 46 2.34 9.38 0.86
CA GLN A 46 2.51 9.56 2.29
C GLN A 46 3.76 10.37 2.64
N SER A 47 3.60 11.31 3.56
CA SER A 47 4.66 12.19 4.04
C SER A 47 5.72 11.47 4.88
N TYR A 48 5.35 10.36 5.52
CA TYR A 48 6.27 9.48 6.24
C TYR A 48 5.72 8.04 6.24
N GLY A 49 6.47 7.09 6.81
CA GLY A 49 6.15 5.66 6.83
C GLY A 49 4.91 5.23 7.64
N TYR A 50 3.88 6.06 7.78
CA TYR A 50 2.65 5.70 8.50
C TYR A 50 1.84 4.62 7.76
N SER A 51 0.93 3.97 8.49
CA SER A 51 -0.06 3.07 7.93
C SER A 51 -1.45 3.54 8.32
N SER A 52 -2.30 3.79 7.33
CA SER A 52 -3.69 4.18 7.58
C SER A 52 -4.64 3.58 6.55
N ARG A 53 -5.74 2.99 7.05
CA ARG A 53 -6.81 2.48 6.18
C ARG A 53 -7.76 3.57 5.69
N GLN A 54 -7.75 4.75 6.30
CA GLN A 54 -8.70 5.83 6.03
C GLN A 54 -8.00 7.20 6.02
N ALA A 55 -8.49 8.15 5.25
CA ALA A 55 -7.96 9.52 5.26
C ALA A 55 -8.24 10.28 6.57
N HIS A 56 -9.03 9.69 7.50
CA HIS A 56 -9.51 10.32 8.74
C HIS A 56 -10.19 11.68 8.50
N ASN A 57 -10.93 11.77 7.40
CA ASN A 57 -11.77 12.91 7.05
C ASN A 57 -12.77 12.47 5.99
N PHE A 58 -14.07 12.46 6.32
CA PHE A 58 -15.10 12.02 5.37
C PHE A 58 -15.13 12.85 4.09
N VAL A 59 -14.87 14.16 4.16
CA VAL A 59 -14.87 15.03 2.96
C VAL A 59 -13.74 14.67 2.03
N LEU A 60 -12.52 14.56 2.57
CA LEU A 60 -11.35 14.22 1.76
C LEU A 60 -11.45 12.80 1.22
N GLN A 61 -11.91 11.84 2.03
CA GLN A 61 -12.18 10.48 1.58
C GLN A 61 -13.19 10.47 0.42
N THR A 62 -14.29 11.21 0.54
CA THR A 62 -15.31 11.33 -0.51
C THR A 62 -14.74 11.98 -1.78
N LEU A 63 -13.94 13.05 -1.63
CA LEU A 63 -13.31 13.74 -2.76
C LEU A 63 -12.32 12.84 -3.51
N ILE A 64 -11.53 12.04 -2.79
CA ILE A 64 -10.64 11.04 -3.40
C ILE A 64 -11.48 9.99 -4.14
N ASP A 65 -12.46 9.39 -3.46
CA ASP A 65 -13.14 8.22 -3.98
C ASP A 65 -14.05 8.54 -5.19
N VAL A 66 -14.78 9.66 -5.15
CA VAL A 66 -15.79 10.00 -6.20
C VAL A 66 -15.54 11.32 -6.93
N GLY A 67 -14.46 12.03 -6.60
CA GLY A 67 -14.10 13.29 -7.24
C GLY A 67 -15.05 14.43 -6.92
N LEU A 68 -14.83 15.56 -7.59
CA LEU A 68 -15.64 16.76 -7.42
C LEU A 68 -17.09 16.53 -7.86
N ILE A 69 -17.32 15.80 -8.95
CA ILE A 69 -18.69 15.54 -9.47
C ILE A 69 -19.50 14.75 -8.44
N GLY A 70 -18.95 13.64 -7.94
CA GLY A 70 -19.63 12.82 -6.94
C GLY A 70 -19.80 13.54 -5.61
N ALA A 71 -18.77 14.28 -5.17
CA ALA A 71 -18.84 15.08 -3.95
C ALA A 71 -19.93 16.16 -4.04
N LEU A 72 -20.04 16.88 -5.16
CA LEU A 72 -21.10 17.88 -5.36
C LEU A 72 -22.49 17.25 -5.36
N ALA A 73 -22.65 16.05 -5.94
CA ALA A 73 -23.92 15.33 -5.90
C ALA A 73 -24.32 14.94 -4.46
N ILE A 74 -23.40 14.36 -3.70
CA ILE A 74 -23.63 13.91 -2.31
C ILE A 74 -23.86 15.11 -1.39
N PHE A 75 -22.92 16.05 -1.34
CA PHE A 75 -23.02 17.21 -0.46
C PHE A 75 -24.11 18.18 -0.88
N GLY A 76 -24.37 18.32 -2.18
CA GLY A 76 -25.50 19.09 -2.70
C GLY A 76 -26.84 18.50 -2.27
N PHE A 77 -27.00 17.18 -2.32
CA PHE A 77 -28.19 16.50 -1.84
C PHE A 77 -28.40 16.68 -0.32
N ILE A 78 -27.34 16.47 0.47
CA ILE A 78 -27.38 16.66 1.92
C ILE A 78 -27.75 18.11 2.25
N ALA A 79 -27.04 19.09 1.65
CA ALA A 79 -27.29 20.51 1.85
C ALA A 79 -28.72 20.92 1.45
N TRP A 80 -29.24 20.34 0.36
CA TRP A 80 -30.62 20.58 -0.07
C TRP A 80 -31.64 20.10 0.97
N ILE A 81 -31.48 18.90 1.54
CA ILE A 81 -32.37 18.39 2.60
C ILE A 81 -32.34 19.32 3.81
N PHE A 82 -31.15 19.67 4.30
CA PHE A 82 -31.01 20.58 5.44
C PHE A 82 -31.64 21.94 5.15
N ALA A 83 -31.37 22.54 3.99
CA ALA A 83 -31.93 23.84 3.61
C ALA A 83 -33.45 23.79 3.43
N ALA A 84 -34.00 22.70 2.87
CA ALA A 84 -35.44 22.51 2.75
C ALA A 84 -36.10 22.37 4.13
N TYR A 85 -35.52 21.56 5.01
CA TYR A 85 -36.00 21.33 6.37
C TYR A 85 -35.98 22.61 7.20
N VAL A 86 -34.86 23.33 7.23
CA VAL A 86 -34.73 24.59 7.99
C VAL A 86 -35.70 25.65 7.49
N ARG A 87 -35.82 25.83 6.16
CA ARG A 87 -36.79 26.76 5.58
C ARG A 87 -38.22 26.42 5.99
N GLN A 88 -38.57 25.13 5.97
CA GLN A 88 -39.89 24.69 6.38
C GLN A 88 -40.13 24.92 7.87
N HIS A 89 -39.16 24.58 8.72
CA HIS A 89 -39.26 24.77 10.17
C HIS A 89 -39.47 26.25 10.52
N ILE A 90 -38.68 27.16 9.94
CA ILE A 90 -38.82 28.61 10.14
C ILE A 90 -40.20 29.11 9.70
N ARG A 91 -40.70 28.63 8.55
CA ARG A 91 -42.05 28.99 8.07
C ARG A 91 -43.14 28.54 9.05
N THR A 92 -43.07 27.31 9.53
CA THR A 92 -44.06 26.76 10.47
C THR A 92 -44.07 27.54 11.78
N VAL A 93 -42.90 27.86 12.34
CA VAL A 93 -42.79 28.67 13.58
C VAL A 93 -43.36 30.07 13.38
N ARG A 94 -43.03 30.75 12.27
CA ARG A 94 -43.56 32.09 11.97
C ARG A 94 -45.08 32.08 11.75
N ALA A 95 -45.61 31.04 11.11
CA ALA A 95 -47.04 30.94 10.79
C ALA A 95 -47.91 30.55 12.00
N SER A 96 -47.35 29.83 12.97
CA SER A 96 -48.11 29.33 14.13
C SER A 96 -48.23 30.33 15.28
N GLY A 97 -47.52 31.47 15.24
CA GLY A 97 -47.54 32.48 16.31
C GLY A 97 -47.09 31.97 17.68
N MET A 98 -46.61 30.72 17.77
CA MET A 98 -46.18 30.08 19.00
C MET A 98 -44.81 30.61 19.40
N GLU A 99 -44.66 30.96 20.68
CA GLU A 99 -43.35 31.10 21.30
C GLU A 99 -42.53 29.82 21.09
N SER A 100 -41.21 29.97 20.94
CA SER A 100 -40.25 28.96 20.50
C SER A 100 -40.22 27.61 21.26
N GLY A 101 -41.10 27.40 22.26
CA GLY A 101 -41.25 26.16 23.01
C GLY A 101 -42.48 25.29 22.70
N GLN A 102 -43.47 25.77 21.92
CA GLN A 102 -44.75 25.03 21.70
C GLN A 102 -44.98 24.55 20.25
N ALA A 103 -44.06 24.82 19.32
CA ALA A 103 -44.26 24.58 17.88
C ALA A 103 -44.11 23.11 17.44
N GLY A 104 -45.23 22.39 17.29
CA GLY A 104 -45.34 21.15 16.49
C GLY A 104 -44.51 19.94 16.96
N PRO A 105 -44.60 18.76 16.31
CA PRO A 105 -44.14 17.48 16.88
C PRO A 105 -42.64 17.47 17.17
N GLN A 106 -42.31 17.57 18.45
CA GLN A 106 -40.97 17.61 19.02
C GLN A 106 -40.08 16.44 18.53
N GLY A 107 -40.69 15.30 18.16
CA GLY A 107 -40.00 14.15 17.59
C GLY A 107 -39.32 14.40 16.23
N ARG A 108 -39.63 15.50 15.52
CA ARG A 108 -39.04 15.79 14.20
C ARG A 108 -37.77 16.65 14.25
N LEU A 109 -37.52 17.35 15.34
CA LEU A 109 -36.25 18.06 15.58
C LEU A 109 -35.13 17.06 15.94
N LEU A 110 -35.50 15.92 16.53
CA LEU A 110 -34.58 14.83 16.87
C LEU A 110 -33.71 14.41 15.69
N TYR A 111 -34.28 14.30 14.48
CA TYR A 111 -33.50 13.93 13.29
C TYR A 111 -32.41 14.94 12.95
N ALA A 112 -32.70 16.24 13.06
CA ALA A 112 -31.72 17.29 12.79
C ALA A 112 -30.66 17.36 13.91
N VAL A 113 -31.09 17.27 15.18
CA VAL A 113 -30.20 17.31 16.35
C VAL A 113 -29.28 16.09 16.41
N THR A 114 -29.67 14.95 15.84
CA THR A 114 -28.80 13.76 15.69
C THR A 114 -27.91 13.87 14.44
N ALA A 115 -28.44 14.31 13.30
CA ALA A 115 -27.68 14.36 12.05
C ALA A 115 -26.57 15.41 12.05
N VAL A 116 -26.78 16.57 12.70
CA VAL A 116 -25.81 17.68 12.70
C VAL A 116 -24.51 17.29 13.42
N PRO A 117 -24.52 16.77 14.67
CA PRO A 117 -23.30 16.34 15.34
C PRO A 117 -22.59 15.22 14.58
N LEU A 118 -23.32 14.24 14.03
CA LEU A 118 -22.73 13.17 13.21
C LEU A 118 -21.97 13.76 12.00
N LEU A 119 -22.62 14.66 11.24
CA LEU A 119 -22.00 15.28 10.06
C LEU A 119 -20.80 16.16 10.44
N LEU A 120 -20.93 16.97 11.49
CA LEU A 120 -19.83 17.85 11.95
C LEU A 120 -18.63 17.03 12.44
N HIS A 121 -18.88 15.91 13.13
CA HIS A 121 -17.80 15.04 13.59
C HIS A 121 -17.12 14.34 12.39
N SER A 122 -17.90 13.88 11.41
CA SER A 122 -17.38 13.27 10.18
C SER A 122 -16.54 14.23 9.32
N PHE A 123 -16.66 15.55 9.49
CA PHE A 123 -15.71 16.48 8.86
C PHE A 123 -14.29 16.39 9.43
N MET A 124 -14.14 15.83 10.62
CA MET A 124 -12.84 15.65 11.29
C MET A 124 -12.39 14.19 11.30
N ASP A 125 -13.29 13.22 11.09
CA ASP A 125 -12.98 11.79 11.17
C ASP A 125 -13.74 10.95 10.13
N PHE A 126 -13.52 9.63 10.14
CA PHE A 126 -14.08 8.69 9.15
C PHE A 126 -15.38 8.00 9.61
N ASP A 127 -16.17 8.60 10.51
CA ASP A 127 -17.35 7.94 11.12
C ASP A 127 -18.34 7.35 10.12
N MET A 128 -18.49 8.00 8.96
CA MET A 128 -19.37 7.54 7.89
C MET A 128 -18.93 6.23 7.23
N SER A 129 -17.71 5.74 7.50
CA SER A 129 -17.30 4.39 7.10
C SER A 129 -17.94 3.31 7.97
N TYR A 130 -18.42 3.64 9.17
CA TYR A 130 -19.19 2.70 9.99
C TYR A 130 -20.62 2.62 9.46
N VAL A 131 -20.99 1.46 8.92
CA VAL A 131 -22.30 1.20 8.30
C VAL A 131 -23.45 1.59 9.22
N PHE A 132 -23.33 1.36 10.53
CA PHE A 132 -24.34 1.75 11.50
C PHE A 132 -24.53 3.27 11.57
N LEU A 133 -23.44 4.04 11.65
CA LEU A 133 -23.49 5.50 11.77
C LEU A 133 -23.98 6.15 10.46
N SER A 134 -23.52 5.66 9.32
CA SER A 134 -24.02 6.15 8.02
C SER A 134 -25.50 5.81 7.82
N ALA A 135 -25.95 4.60 8.15
CA ALA A 135 -27.37 4.24 8.10
C ALA A 135 -28.23 5.13 9.02
N LEU A 136 -27.78 5.40 10.24
CA LEU A 136 -28.46 6.31 11.17
C LEU A 136 -28.54 7.74 10.61
N PHE A 137 -27.45 8.24 10.00
CA PHE A 137 -27.42 9.54 9.36
C PHE A 137 -28.42 9.64 8.21
N TYR A 138 -28.43 8.67 7.29
CA TYR A 138 -29.40 8.65 6.18
C TYR A 138 -30.84 8.47 6.64
N LEU A 139 -31.09 7.72 7.73
CA LEU A 139 -32.41 7.63 8.36
C LEU A 139 -32.85 9.00 8.90
N CYS A 140 -31.95 9.76 9.51
CA CYS A 140 -32.23 11.12 9.96
C CYS A 140 -32.52 12.06 8.78
N LEU A 141 -31.78 11.95 7.67
CA LEU A 141 -32.10 12.68 6.44
C LEU A 141 -33.50 12.34 5.91
N GLY A 142 -33.87 11.06 5.92
CA GLY A 142 -35.21 10.59 5.55
C GLY A 142 -36.31 11.14 6.47
N GLY A 143 -36.07 11.15 7.78
CA GLY A 143 -36.98 11.74 8.77
C GLY A 143 -37.17 13.25 8.58
N MET A 144 -36.11 13.99 8.25
CA MET A 144 -36.19 15.40 7.90
C MET A 144 -36.93 15.64 6.57
N ALA A 145 -36.66 14.83 5.55
CA ALA A 145 -37.36 14.92 4.27
C ALA A 145 -38.86 14.62 4.41
N GLY A 146 -39.23 13.66 5.28
CA GLY A 146 -40.63 13.37 5.61
C GLY A 146 -41.36 14.49 6.35
N ALA A 147 -40.63 15.45 6.93
CA ALA A 147 -41.20 16.63 7.58
C ALA A 147 -41.51 17.78 6.61
N LEU A 148 -41.07 17.70 5.36
CA LEU A 148 -41.41 18.67 4.33
C LEU A 148 -42.91 18.58 4.02
N PRO A 149 -43.58 19.69 3.64
CA PRO A 149 -44.99 19.65 3.31
C PRO A 149 -45.20 18.64 2.18
N GLN A 150 -45.97 17.60 2.48
CA GLN A 150 -46.59 16.79 1.44
C GLN A 150 -47.51 17.75 0.70
N ARG A 151 -47.21 18.07 -0.56
CA ARG A 151 -48.21 18.73 -1.40
C ARG A 151 -49.39 17.78 -1.46
N GLU A 152 -50.55 18.23 -0.97
CA GLU A 152 -51.83 17.58 -1.23
C GLU A 152 -51.88 17.17 -2.72
N PRO A 153 -52.37 15.99 -3.10
CA PRO A 153 -52.49 15.57 -4.49
C PRO A 153 -53.32 16.54 -5.37
N ALA A 154 -53.97 17.53 -4.74
CA ALA A 154 -54.59 18.68 -5.35
C ALA A 154 -53.56 19.57 -6.07
N ASP A 155 -53.25 19.13 -7.29
CA ASP A 155 -53.08 19.90 -8.54
C ASP A 155 -52.02 19.27 -9.47
N ARG A 156 -51.87 17.92 -9.42
CA ARG A 156 -51.10 17.17 -10.42
C ARG A 156 -51.76 17.18 -11.82
N SER A 157 -52.88 17.87 -11.98
CA SER A 157 -53.54 18.23 -13.24
C SER A 157 -52.76 19.22 -14.09
N ALA A 158 -51.79 19.94 -13.53
CA ALA A 158 -50.91 20.80 -14.32
C ALA A 158 -49.69 20.03 -14.85
N GLY A 159 -49.89 19.28 -15.95
CA GLY A 159 -48.86 19.11 -16.99
C GLY A 159 -47.64 18.22 -16.70
N ILE A 160 -47.62 17.37 -15.68
CA ILE A 160 -46.57 16.33 -15.58
C ILE A 160 -46.97 15.19 -16.51
N GLY A 161 -46.37 15.13 -17.70
CA GLY A 161 -46.70 14.14 -18.74
C GLY A 161 -46.72 12.70 -18.21
N SER A 162 -47.60 11.87 -18.77
CA SER A 162 -47.78 10.46 -18.39
C SER A 162 -46.47 9.66 -18.31
N ALA A 163 -45.49 10.05 -19.12
CA ALA A 163 -44.13 9.52 -19.12
C ALA A 163 -43.37 9.74 -17.79
N VAL A 164 -43.52 10.87 -17.10
CA VAL A 164 -42.83 11.14 -15.83
C VAL A 164 -43.49 10.37 -14.67
N ARG A 165 -44.82 10.21 -14.71
CA ARG A 165 -45.60 9.48 -13.69
C ARG A 165 -45.20 8.02 -13.58
N TRP A 166 -44.93 7.37 -14.71
CA TRP A 166 -44.51 5.97 -14.76
C TRP A 166 -42.99 5.81 -14.92
N GLY A 167 -42.31 6.78 -15.53
CA GLY A 167 -40.87 6.76 -15.73
C GLY A 167 -40.08 6.81 -14.42
N TYR A 168 -40.47 7.67 -13.47
CA TYR A 168 -39.79 7.75 -12.17
C TYR A 168 -39.81 6.43 -11.37
N PRO A 169 -40.97 5.81 -11.09
CA PRO A 169 -41.00 4.53 -10.37
C PRO A 169 -40.35 3.40 -11.17
N ALA A 170 -40.45 3.40 -12.51
CA ALA A 170 -39.77 2.42 -13.35
C ALA A 170 -38.25 2.53 -13.25
N VAL A 171 -37.69 3.75 -13.29
CA VAL A 171 -36.25 3.98 -13.11
C VAL A 171 -35.80 3.57 -11.70
N LEU A 172 -36.56 3.92 -10.66
CA LEU A 172 -36.25 3.47 -9.30
C LEU A 172 -36.29 1.94 -9.18
N ALA A 173 -37.32 1.29 -9.72
CA ALA A 173 -37.43 -0.16 -9.71
C ALA A 173 -36.25 -0.82 -10.45
N LEU A 174 -35.85 -0.26 -11.59
CA LEU A 174 -34.67 -0.71 -12.33
C LEU A 174 -33.40 -0.56 -11.50
N LEU A 175 -33.15 0.61 -10.90
CA LEU A 175 -31.97 0.85 -10.05
C LEU A 175 -31.95 -0.08 -8.84
N SER A 176 -33.09 -0.28 -8.17
CA SER A 176 -33.21 -1.21 -7.05
C SER A 176 -32.96 -2.65 -7.47
N LEU A 177 -33.48 -3.08 -8.63
CA LEU A 177 -33.25 -4.42 -9.15
C LEU A 177 -31.78 -4.61 -9.57
N SER A 178 -31.15 -3.61 -10.16
CA SER A 178 -29.72 -3.59 -10.46
C SER A 178 -28.88 -3.70 -9.18
N MET A 179 -29.20 -2.92 -8.15
CA MET A 179 -28.52 -2.99 -6.86
C MET A 179 -28.71 -4.35 -6.19
N LEU A 180 -29.90 -4.93 -6.27
CA LEU A 180 -30.16 -6.28 -5.75
C LEU A 180 -29.34 -7.33 -6.50
N PHE A 181 -29.29 -7.26 -7.84
CA PHE A 181 -28.52 -8.17 -8.66
C PHE A 181 -27.01 -8.07 -8.35
N VAL A 182 -26.47 -6.84 -8.30
CA VAL A 182 -25.08 -6.58 -7.89
C VAL A 182 -24.82 -7.15 -6.50
N SER A 183 -25.68 -6.86 -5.51
CA SER A 183 -25.53 -7.35 -4.13
C SER A 183 -25.52 -8.88 -4.05
N LEU A 184 -26.39 -9.55 -4.83
CA LEU A 184 -26.42 -11.00 -4.91
C LEU A 184 -25.17 -11.56 -5.59
N SER A 185 -24.67 -10.90 -6.64
CA SER A 185 -23.42 -11.27 -7.30
C SER A 185 -22.23 -11.16 -6.34
N LEU A 186 -22.11 -10.04 -5.63
CA LEU A 186 -21.07 -9.81 -4.61
C LEU A 186 -21.12 -10.86 -3.50
N LYS A 187 -22.33 -11.15 -2.97
CA LYS A 187 -22.50 -12.17 -1.93
C LYS A 187 -22.11 -13.56 -2.42
N ARG A 188 -22.51 -13.93 -3.64
CA ARG A 188 -22.16 -15.23 -4.24
C ARG A 188 -20.67 -15.34 -4.51
N GLY A 189 -20.05 -14.31 -5.11
CA GLY A 189 -18.61 -14.27 -5.36
C GLY A 189 -17.81 -14.43 -4.07
N ASN A 190 -18.19 -13.70 -3.02
CA ASN A 190 -17.58 -13.87 -1.69
C ASN A 190 -17.80 -15.27 -1.10
N SER A 191 -18.97 -15.88 -1.30
CA SER A 191 -19.23 -17.25 -0.85
C SER A 191 -18.32 -18.26 -1.55
N GLU A 192 -18.09 -18.12 -2.85
CA GLU A 192 -17.19 -18.99 -3.62
C GLU A 192 -15.71 -18.76 -3.23
N ALA A 193 -15.29 -17.52 -3.00
CA ALA A 193 -13.96 -17.22 -2.49
C ALA A 193 -13.71 -17.85 -1.10
N VAL A 194 -14.69 -17.74 -0.18
CA VAL A 194 -14.63 -18.39 1.13
C VAL A 194 -14.62 -19.92 1.00
N ARG A 195 -15.39 -20.48 0.07
CA ARG A 195 -15.36 -21.92 -0.25
C ARG A 195 -13.97 -22.34 -0.73
N ALA A 196 -13.35 -21.58 -1.63
CA ALA A 196 -11.99 -21.86 -2.12
C ALA A 196 -10.97 -21.87 -0.97
N ILE A 197 -11.00 -20.87 -0.09
CA ILE A 197 -10.15 -20.82 1.10
C ILE A 197 -10.38 -22.05 1.99
N GLY A 198 -11.64 -22.40 2.23
CA GLY A 198 -12.01 -23.60 2.99
C GLY A 198 -11.44 -24.88 2.39
N LEU A 199 -11.49 -25.03 1.06
CA LEU A 199 -10.94 -26.18 0.33
C LEU A 199 -9.41 -26.27 0.44
N VAL A 200 -8.69 -25.15 0.38
CA VAL A 200 -7.23 -25.11 0.53
C VAL A 200 -6.78 -25.52 1.94
N THR A 201 -7.59 -25.23 2.96
CA THR A 201 -7.26 -25.58 4.36
C THR A 201 -7.52 -27.04 4.74
N GLN A 202 -8.10 -27.84 3.84
CA GLN A 202 -8.36 -29.26 4.12
C GLN A 202 -7.08 -30.10 4.13
N PRO A 203 -7.05 -31.22 4.87
CA PRO A 203 -5.98 -32.21 4.75
C PRO A 203 -5.96 -32.75 3.32
N SER A 204 -4.86 -32.53 2.58
CA SER A 204 -4.71 -32.88 1.16
C SER A 204 -5.67 -32.15 0.21
N PRO A 205 -5.48 -30.83 0.00
CA PRO A 205 -6.34 -30.03 -0.85
C PRO A 205 -6.26 -30.49 -2.32
N GLN A 206 -7.42 -30.59 -2.97
CA GLN A 206 -7.49 -30.86 -4.41
C GLN A 206 -7.50 -29.53 -5.19
N LEU A 207 -6.62 -29.42 -6.18
CA LEU A 207 -6.45 -28.16 -6.92
C LEU A 207 -7.68 -27.79 -7.75
N ALA A 208 -8.27 -28.74 -8.48
CA ALA A 208 -9.37 -28.45 -9.40
C ALA A 208 -10.59 -27.81 -8.70
N PRO A 209 -11.11 -28.34 -7.57
CA PRO A 209 -12.20 -27.70 -6.83
C PRO A 209 -11.85 -26.31 -6.28
N VAL A 210 -10.58 -26.07 -5.93
CA VAL A 210 -10.11 -24.75 -5.46
C VAL A 210 -10.14 -23.75 -6.62
N MET A 211 -9.55 -24.11 -7.76
CA MET A 211 -9.54 -23.26 -8.96
C MET A 211 -10.95 -22.99 -9.47
N GLU A 212 -11.83 -23.99 -9.51
CA GLU A 212 -13.24 -23.82 -9.90
C GLU A 212 -13.96 -22.77 -9.03
N ALA A 213 -13.78 -22.84 -7.71
CA ALA A 213 -14.38 -21.88 -6.79
C ALA A 213 -13.78 -20.47 -6.96
N LEU A 214 -12.47 -20.36 -7.20
CA LEU A 214 -11.81 -19.07 -7.46
C LEU A 214 -12.23 -18.46 -8.81
N ASP A 215 -12.30 -19.26 -9.87
CA ASP A 215 -12.75 -18.82 -11.20
C ASP A 215 -14.19 -18.30 -11.14
N SER A 216 -15.06 -19.00 -10.40
CA SER A 216 -16.43 -18.56 -10.14
C SER A 216 -16.46 -17.24 -9.37
N ALA A 217 -15.63 -17.09 -8.34
CA ALA A 217 -15.51 -15.85 -7.56
C ALA A 217 -15.05 -14.66 -8.43
N VAL A 218 -14.02 -14.85 -9.25
CA VAL A 218 -13.48 -13.85 -10.18
C VAL A 218 -14.51 -13.50 -11.26
N ALA A 219 -15.24 -14.47 -11.81
CA ALA A 219 -16.29 -14.21 -12.79
C ALA A 219 -17.45 -13.39 -12.21
N LEU A 220 -17.82 -13.63 -10.95
CA LEU A 220 -18.88 -12.91 -10.24
C LEU A 220 -18.45 -11.52 -9.74
N GLN A 221 -17.17 -11.34 -9.46
CA GLN A 221 -16.61 -10.07 -9.02
C GLN A 221 -15.25 -9.77 -9.68
N PRO A 222 -15.23 -9.41 -10.98
CA PRO A 222 -13.98 -9.23 -11.73
C PRO A 222 -13.11 -8.08 -11.25
N SER A 223 -13.68 -7.14 -10.48
CA SER A 223 -12.97 -6.00 -9.90
C SER A 223 -12.37 -6.29 -8.53
N ASN A 224 -12.53 -7.50 -7.98
CA ASN A 224 -11.96 -7.86 -6.69
C ASN A 224 -10.52 -8.41 -6.88
N ALA A 225 -9.54 -7.57 -6.56
CA ALA A 225 -8.12 -7.92 -6.65
C ALA A 225 -7.77 -9.16 -5.83
N ASP A 226 -8.34 -9.30 -4.63
CA ASP A 226 -7.97 -10.35 -3.68
C ASP A 226 -8.22 -11.74 -4.25
N TYR A 227 -9.30 -11.91 -5.02
CA TYR A 227 -9.65 -13.20 -5.60
C TYR A 227 -8.62 -13.64 -6.65
N VAL A 228 -8.18 -12.70 -7.50
CA VAL A 228 -7.14 -12.94 -8.51
C VAL A 228 -5.79 -13.15 -7.84
N LEU A 229 -5.47 -12.39 -6.80
CA LEU A 229 -4.22 -12.55 -6.04
C LEU A 229 -4.13 -13.92 -5.36
N ILE A 230 -5.23 -14.47 -4.87
CA ILE A 230 -5.25 -15.84 -4.34
C ILE A 230 -4.91 -16.86 -5.44
N GLN A 231 -5.45 -16.70 -6.66
CA GLN A 231 -5.10 -17.56 -7.80
C GLN A 231 -3.61 -17.46 -8.13
N ILE A 232 -3.09 -16.24 -8.27
CA ILE A 232 -1.66 -16.00 -8.57
C ILE A 232 -0.77 -16.63 -7.50
N LYS A 233 -1.13 -16.48 -6.21
CA LYS A 233 -0.40 -17.09 -5.10
C LYS A 233 -0.37 -18.62 -5.18
N LEU A 234 -1.50 -19.23 -5.56
CA LEU A 234 -1.58 -20.69 -5.70
C LEU A 234 -0.75 -21.18 -6.88
N LEU A 235 -0.83 -20.49 -8.02
CA LEU A 235 -0.04 -20.79 -9.21
C LEU A 235 1.47 -20.63 -8.96
N ASP A 236 1.90 -19.57 -8.25
CA ASP A 236 3.30 -19.39 -7.84
C ASP A 236 3.77 -20.54 -6.93
N ALA A 237 2.94 -20.98 -5.98
CA ALA A 237 3.26 -22.12 -5.12
C ALA A 237 3.38 -23.44 -5.90
N LEU A 238 2.47 -23.68 -6.85
CA LEU A 238 2.51 -24.85 -7.73
C LEU A 238 3.73 -24.84 -8.64
N TYR A 239 4.09 -23.69 -9.20
CA TYR A 239 5.34 -23.53 -9.96
C TYR A 239 6.54 -23.90 -9.10
N ARG A 240 6.66 -23.35 -7.89
CA ARG A 240 7.78 -23.67 -6.98
C ARG A 240 7.89 -25.15 -6.66
N GLN A 241 6.76 -25.85 -6.54
CA GLN A 241 6.72 -27.29 -6.25
C GLN A 241 7.01 -28.16 -7.48
N THR A 242 6.45 -27.82 -8.65
CA THR A 242 6.43 -28.69 -9.83
C THR A 242 7.43 -28.29 -10.91
N GLN A 243 7.90 -27.04 -10.87
CA GLN A 243 8.74 -26.39 -11.88
C GLN A 243 8.12 -26.39 -13.29
N GLN A 244 6.78 -26.46 -13.38
CA GLN A 244 6.06 -26.38 -14.66
C GLN A 244 5.76 -24.93 -15.04
N GLU A 245 6.41 -24.44 -16.10
CA GLU A 245 6.29 -23.06 -16.60
C GLU A 245 4.84 -22.62 -16.90
N THR A 246 3.94 -23.56 -17.23
CA THR A 246 2.53 -23.25 -17.49
C THR A 246 1.85 -22.52 -16.33
N TYR A 247 2.17 -22.85 -15.08
CA TYR A 247 1.60 -22.16 -13.91
C TYR A 247 2.12 -20.73 -13.79
N LEU A 248 3.39 -20.51 -14.17
CA LEU A 248 3.99 -19.20 -14.13
C LEU A 248 3.43 -18.30 -15.23
N ASP A 249 3.21 -18.83 -16.43
CA ASP A 249 2.60 -18.12 -17.56
C ASP A 249 1.13 -17.74 -17.26
N GLU A 250 0.36 -18.66 -16.68
CA GLU A 250 -1.02 -18.40 -16.25
C GLU A 250 -1.07 -17.33 -15.16
N GLY A 251 -0.19 -17.43 -14.15
CA GLY A 251 -0.06 -16.42 -13.10
C GLY A 251 0.33 -15.05 -13.65
N ALA A 252 1.24 -15.00 -14.62
CA ALA A 252 1.65 -13.75 -15.26
C ALA A 252 0.53 -13.11 -16.10
N ALA A 253 -0.28 -13.90 -16.79
CA ALA A 253 -1.46 -13.41 -17.50
C ALA A 253 -2.50 -12.80 -16.55
N LEU A 254 -2.77 -13.48 -15.42
CA LEU A 254 -3.65 -12.96 -14.36
C LEU A 254 -3.08 -11.67 -13.75
N LEU A 255 -1.78 -11.61 -13.50
CA LEU A 255 -1.14 -10.43 -12.94
C LEU A 255 -1.19 -9.23 -13.88
N ALA A 256 -0.98 -9.45 -15.18
CA ALA A 256 -1.10 -8.39 -16.20
C ALA A 256 -2.52 -7.83 -16.25
N ALA A 257 -3.55 -8.70 -16.24
CA ALA A 257 -4.94 -8.27 -16.20
C ALA A 257 -5.29 -7.54 -14.89
N LEU A 258 -4.71 -7.96 -13.75
CA LEU A 258 -4.87 -7.27 -12.47
C LEU A 258 -4.25 -5.87 -12.53
N LYS A 259 -3.06 -5.72 -13.10
CA LYS A 259 -2.33 -4.44 -13.19
C LYS A 259 -3.10 -3.38 -13.98
N GLU A 260 -3.89 -3.77 -14.97
CA GLU A 260 -4.76 -2.85 -15.72
C GLU A 260 -5.92 -2.29 -14.87
N ARG A 261 -6.42 -3.09 -13.92
CA ARG A 261 -7.60 -2.75 -13.10
C ARG A 261 -7.21 -2.10 -11.78
N GLU A 262 -6.16 -2.61 -11.15
CA GLU A 262 -5.69 -2.25 -9.81
C GLU A 262 -4.18 -1.94 -9.86
N PRO A 263 -3.79 -0.90 -10.60
CA PRO A 263 -2.38 -0.63 -10.88
C PRO A 263 -1.53 -0.39 -9.63
N TYR A 264 -2.13 -0.02 -8.49
CA TYR A 264 -1.43 0.34 -7.26
C TYR A 264 -1.32 -0.80 -6.22
N ALA A 265 -1.83 -1.99 -6.55
CA ALA A 265 -1.75 -3.15 -5.67
C ALA A 265 -0.27 -3.49 -5.33
N PRO A 266 0.11 -3.55 -4.03
CA PRO A 266 1.49 -3.82 -3.62
C PRO A 266 2.06 -5.12 -4.17
N GLU A 267 1.21 -6.13 -4.26
CA GLU A 267 1.54 -7.50 -4.63
C GLU A 267 2.09 -7.57 -6.05
N ILE A 268 1.71 -6.64 -6.94
CA ILE A 268 2.18 -6.62 -8.33
C ILE A 268 3.70 -6.56 -8.37
N SER A 269 4.29 -5.59 -7.68
CA SER A 269 5.74 -5.44 -7.65
C SER A 269 6.42 -6.65 -7.00
N GLU A 270 5.81 -7.26 -5.96
CA GLU A 270 6.37 -8.45 -5.30
C GLU A 270 6.45 -9.65 -6.25
N TYR A 271 5.39 -9.93 -7.02
CA TYR A 271 5.39 -11.02 -8.00
C TYR A 271 6.31 -10.75 -9.18
N GLU A 272 6.25 -9.54 -9.78
CA GLU A 272 7.14 -9.16 -10.88
C GLU A 272 8.62 -9.27 -10.47
N TYR A 273 8.96 -8.80 -9.27
CA TYR A 273 10.30 -8.92 -8.72
C TYR A 273 10.68 -10.39 -8.48
N GLY A 274 9.81 -11.15 -7.80
CA GLY A 274 10.06 -12.55 -7.46
C GLY A 274 10.29 -13.43 -8.68
N TRP A 275 9.47 -13.27 -9.72
CA TRP A 275 9.59 -14.03 -10.96
C TRP A 275 10.80 -13.61 -11.79
N ALA A 276 11.12 -12.30 -11.86
CA ALA A 276 12.35 -11.84 -12.49
C ALA A 276 13.60 -12.43 -11.80
N ARG A 277 13.61 -12.48 -10.46
CA ARG A 277 14.70 -13.13 -9.70
C ARG A 277 14.79 -14.64 -9.97
N LEU A 278 13.65 -15.33 -10.06
CA LEU A 278 13.62 -16.77 -10.38
C LEU A 278 14.17 -17.06 -11.78
N LYS A 279 13.86 -16.21 -12.77
CA LYS A 279 14.34 -16.33 -14.15
C LYS A 279 15.78 -15.83 -14.37
N GLY A 280 16.46 -15.36 -13.32
CA GLY A 280 17.80 -14.78 -13.44
C GLY A 280 17.82 -13.49 -14.26
N GLN A 281 16.73 -12.72 -14.25
CA GLN A 281 16.58 -11.47 -15.00
C GLN A 281 16.82 -10.28 -14.06
N GLU A 282 18.08 -10.06 -13.67
CA GLU A 282 18.40 -9.03 -12.67
C GLU A 282 18.10 -7.61 -13.12
N ASP A 283 18.27 -7.30 -14.41
CA ASP A 283 17.91 -5.98 -14.97
C ASP A 283 16.42 -5.68 -14.83
N GLN A 284 15.57 -6.68 -15.08
CA GLN A 284 14.13 -6.55 -14.90
C GLN A 284 13.77 -6.42 -13.42
N ALA A 285 14.37 -7.24 -12.54
CA ALA A 285 14.16 -7.14 -11.10
C ALA A 285 14.58 -5.76 -10.55
N LEU A 286 15.62 -5.15 -11.14
CA LEU A 286 16.08 -3.82 -10.77
C LEU A 286 15.10 -2.74 -11.23
N ALA A 287 14.57 -2.85 -12.46
CA ALA A 287 13.54 -1.94 -12.95
C ALA A 287 12.30 -1.96 -12.06
N VAL A 288 11.83 -3.15 -11.66
CA VAL A 288 10.69 -3.32 -10.73
C VAL A 288 11.01 -2.69 -9.37
N SER A 289 12.21 -2.93 -8.82
CA SER A 289 12.60 -2.36 -7.53
C SER A 289 12.63 -0.82 -7.56
N ARG A 290 13.09 -0.22 -8.65
CA ARG A 290 13.10 1.24 -8.84
C ARG A 290 11.69 1.81 -8.96
N GLU A 291 10.82 1.15 -9.72
CA GLU A 291 9.41 1.54 -9.82
C GLU A 291 8.71 1.46 -8.46
N ALA A 292 8.96 0.39 -7.70
CA ALA A 292 8.39 0.19 -6.38
C ALA A 292 8.88 1.25 -5.36
N ILE A 293 10.14 1.69 -5.42
CA ILE A 293 10.64 2.82 -4.62
C ILE A 293 9.85 4.10 -4.94
N GLY A 294 9.58 4.38 -6.22
CA GLY A 294 8.79 5.56 -6.61
C GLY A 294 7.35 5.50 -6.11
N ARG A 295 6.71 4.32 -6.15
CA ARG A 295 5.34 4.10 -5.71
C ARG A 295 5.19 3.94 -4.20
N ARG A 296 6.25 3.56 -3.49
CA ARG A 296 6.26 3.29 -2.04
C ARG A 296 7.59 3.81 -1.44
N PRO A 297 7.78 5.13 -1.40
CA PRO A 297 9.06 5.74 -1.04
C PRO A 297 9.55 5.43 0.38
N TRP A 298 8.67 4.95 1.26
CA TRP A 298 8.99 4.59 2.65
C TRP A 298 9.10 3.07 2.87
N ALA A 299 9.08 2.26 1.82
CA ALA A 299 9.25 0.83 1.91
C ALA A 299 10.74 0.45 1.75
N MET A 300 11.45 0.41 2.90
CA MET A 300 12.89 0.09 2.96
C MET A 300 13.30 -1.21 2.23
N PRO A 301 12.50 -2.30 2.21
CA PRO A 301 12.87 -3.51 1.48
C PRO A 301 13.17 -3.28 -0.01
N TRP A 302 12.52 -2.32 -0.67
CA TRP A 302 12.79 -2.03 -2.08
C TRP A 302 14.13 -1.34 -2.31
N TYR A 303 14.58 -0.53 -1.36
CA TYR A 303 15.93 0.07 -1.40
C TYR A 303 17.00 -1.00 -1.21
N GLU A 304 16.81 -1.93 -0.27
CA GLU A 304 17.74 -3.04 -0.05
C GLU A 304 17.85 -3.92 -1.30
N ARG A 305 16.70 -4.30 -1.90
CA ARG A 305 16.65 -5.10 -3.14
C ARG A 305 17.35 -4.37 -4.30
N ALA A 306 17.10 -3.07 -4.48
CA ALA A 306 17.75 -2.28 -5.52
C ALA A 306 19.27 -2.18 -5.29
N ALA A 307 19.72 -1.97 -4.05
CA ALA A 307 21.13 -1.93 -3.70
C ALA A 307 21.82 -3.28 -3.96
N GLU A 308 21.16 -4.41 -3.62
CA GLU A 308 21.66 -5.75 -3.89
C GLU A 308 21.85 -5.97 -5.40
N LEU A 309 20.84 -5.63 -6.19
CA LEU A 309 20.86 -5.80 -7.64
C LEU A 309 21.91 -4.91 -8.31
N HIS A 310 22.04 -3.65 -7.87
CA HIS A 310 23.12 -2.78 -8.35
C HIS A 310 24.50 -3.36 -8.02
N TYR A 311 24.71 -3.87 -6.81
CA TYR A 311 25.98 -4.51 -6.48
C TYR A 311 26.27 -5.73 -7.38
N VAL A 312 25.30 -6.61 -7.58
CA VAL A 312 25.44 -7.83 -8.41
C VAL A 312 25.70 -7.49 -9.87
N LEU A 313 24.94 -6.56 -10.45
CA LEU A 313 25.14 -6.12 -11.83
C LEU A 313 26.49 -5.41 -12.00
N GLY A 314 26.93 -4.63 -11.01
CA GLY A 314 28.25 -4.02 -11.02
C GLY A 314 29.41 -5.04 -10.95
N GLU A 315 29.28 -6.09 -10.15
CA GLU A 315 30.25 -7.21 -10.14
C GLU A 315 30.28 -7.92 -11.50
N ARG A 316 29.11 -8.19 -12.09
CA ARG A 316 29.00 -8.81 -13.42
C ARG A 316 29.68 -7.97 -14.50
N ALA A 317 29.43 -6.66 -14.51
CA ALA A 317 30.05 -5.74 -15.47
C ALA A 317 31.58 -5.72 -15.33
N GLY A 318 32.09 -5.67 -14.09
CA GLY A 318 33.52 -5.74 -13.83
C GLY A 318 34.16 -7.06 -14.23
N ASP A 319 33.50 -8.20 -13.93
CA ASP A 319 33.94 -9.53 -14.36
C ASP A 319 33.98 -9.64 -15.92
N GLN A 320 33.17 -8.84 -16.63
CA GLN A 320 33.18 -8.69 -18.10
C GLN A 320 34.16 -7.63 -18.62
N GLY A 321 34.85 -6.90 -17.74
CA GLY A 321 35.81 -5.85 -18.08
C GLY A 321 35.21 -4.45 -18.31
N ASP A 322 33.90 -4.27 -18.12
CA ASP A 322 33.25 -2.95 -18.21
C ASP A 322 33.28 -2.23 -16.85
N LEU A 323 34.43 -1.61 -16.57
CA LEU A 323 34.64 -0.85 -15.34
C LEU A 323 33.75 0.39 -15.23
N ARG A 324 33.32 0.97 -16.37
CA ARG A 324 32.45 2.15 -16.36
C ARG A 324 31.05 1.78 -15.90
N GLU A 325 30.49 0.70 -16.41
CA GLU A 325 29.17 0.23 -15.99
C GLU A 325 29.21 -0.32 -14.55
N GLN A 326 30.31 -0.96 -14.16
CA GLN A 326 30.57 -1.33 -12.77
C GLN A 326 30.47 -0.12 -11.84
N ASP A 327 31.25 0.93 -12.10
CA ASP A 327 31.24 2.13 -11.27
C ASP A 327 29.87 2.81 -11.28
N ARG A 328 29.19 2.85 -12.43
CA ARG A 328 27.82 3.39 -12.53
C ARG A 328 26.88 2.69 -11.57
N HIS A 329 26.89 1.36 -11.53
CA HIS A 329 26.05 0.60 -10.63
C HIS A 329 26.44 0.77 -9.16
N TRP A 330 27.73 0.79 -8.84
CA TRP A 330 28.19 1.00 -7.47
C TRP A 330 27.88 2.42 -6.94
N ASP A 331 27.93 3.43 -7.81
CA ASP A 331 27.48 4.77 -7.48
C ASP A 331 25.98 4.82 -7.19
N GLN A 332 25.15 4.00 -7.86
CA GLN A 332 23.74 3.90 -7.52
C GLN A 332 23.50 3.33 -6.11
N VAL A 333 24.33 2.40 -5.63
CA VAL A 333 24.26 1.92 -4.23
C VAL A 333 24.48 3.08 -3.26
N GLN A 334 25.46 3.95 -3.54
CA GLN A 334 25.72 5.14 -2.72
C GLN A 334 24.59 6.17 -2.84
N MET A 335 24.06 6.40 -4.03
CA MET A 335 22.92 7.32 -4.23
C MET A 335 21.67 6.88 -3.46
N LEU A 336 21.33 5.59 -3.46
CA LEU A 336 20.22 5.07 -2.65
C LEU A 336 20.42 5.37 -1.16
N SER A 337 21.67 5.32 -0.70
CA SER A 337 22.05 5.59 0.68
C SER A 337 21.89 7.06 1.05
N VAL A 338 22.26 7.96 0.13
CA VAL A 338 22.04 9.41 0.26
C VAL A 338 20.54 9.70 0.35
N THR A 339 19.73 9.13 -0.55
CA THR A 339 18.26 9.29 -0.53
C THR A 339 17.65 8.84 0.80
N ILE A 340 18.11 7.71 1.36
CA ILE A 340 17.63 7.24 2.66
C ILE A 340 17.99 8.23 3.77
N GLU A 341 19.20 8.76 3.77
CA GLU A 341 19.63 9.72 4.78
C GLU A 341 18.89 11.06 4.67
N GLU A 342 18.63 11.54 3.45
CA GLU A 342 17.78 12.70 3.20
C GLU A 342 16.37 12.49 3.77
N LYS A 343 15.77 11.33 3.49
CA LYS A 343 14.49 10.94 4.08
C LYS A 343 14.53 10.89 5.60
N ARG A 344 15.58 10.35 6.20
CA ARG A 344 15.74 10.33 7.67
C ARG A 344 15.78 11.75 8.25
N ARG A 345 16.48 12.68 7.58
CA ARG A 345 16.47 14.11 7.97
C ARG A 345 15.11 14.76 7.83
N GLU A 346 14.34 14.43 6.79
CA GLU A 346 12.94 14.88 6.67
C GLU A 346 12.09 14.43 7.86
N LEU A 347 12.30 13.20 8.36
CA LEU A 347 11.59 12.70 9.53
C LEU A 347 11.92 13.47 10.82
N GLU A 348 13.12 14.06 10.93
CA GLU A 348 13.50 14.90 12.08
C GLU A 348 12.72 16.22 12.16
N LEU A 349 12.16 16.68 11.03
CA LEU A 349 11.31 17.88 10.96
C LEU A 349 9.89 17.62 11.47
N ILE A 350 9.48 16.34 11.56
CA ILE A 350 8.16 15.97 12.05
C ILE A 350 8.09 16.24 13.57
N PRO A 351 7.03 16.89 14.07
CA PRO A 351 6.87 17.12 15.50
C PRO A 351 7.05 15.84 16.33
N LYS A 352 7.85 15.90 17.39
CA LYS A 352 8.11 14.74 18.30
C LYS A 352 6.86 14.19 18.98
N SER A 353 5.76 14.94 18.96
CA SER A 353 4.43 14.50 19.38
C SER A 353 3.83 13.43 18.47
N ILE A 354 4.35 13.23 17.25
CA ILE A 354 3.93 12.18 16.32
C ILE A 354 4.89 11.01 16.43
N ALA A 355 4.33 9.80 16.53
CA ALA A 355 5.10 8.56 16.52
C ALA A 355 5.44 8.20 15.07
N VAL A 356 6.69 8.50 14.67
CA VAL A 356 7.17 8.26 13.31
C VAL A 356 7.92 6.93 13.26
N PRO A 357 7.52 5.98 12.40
CA PRO A 357 8.29 4.77 12.17
C PRO A 357 9.69 5.11 11.68
N SER A 358 10.71 4.43 12.20
CA SER A 358 12.06 4.69 11.77
C SER A 358 12.28 4.24 10.32
N PHE A 359 13.13 4.95 9.61
CA PHE A 359 13.53 4.63 8.24
C PHE A 359 15.03 4.34 8.19
N ASP A 360 15.49 3.50 9.12
CA ASP A 360 16.90 3.17 9.27
C ASP A 360 17.36 2.17 8.19
N PRO A 361 18.58 2.31 7.66
CA PRO A 361 19.16 1.33 6.74
C PRO A 361 19.18 -0.07 7.36
N THR A 362 18.70 -1.06 6.61
CA THR A 362 18.75 -2.45 7.05
C THR A 362 20.18 -2.99 7.04
N PRO A 363 20.47 -4.08 7.78
CA PRO A 363 21.75 -4.77 7.70
C PRO A 363 22.07 -5.22 6.26
N GLY A 364 21.07 -5.68 5.50
CA GLY A 364 21.27 -6.09 4.11
C GLY A 364 21.67 -4.93 3.20
N LEU A 365 21.13 -3.73 3.41
CA LEU A 365 21.54 -2.54 2.66
C LEU A 365 22.95 -2.08 3.05
N LYS A 366 23.25 -2.06 4.36
CA LYS A 366 24.60 -1.78 4.90
C LYS A 366 25.65 -2.75 4.35
N LEU A 367 25.28 -4.02 4.15
CA LEU A 367 26.12 -5.00 3.49
C LEU A 367 26.48 -4.61 2.06
N GLN A 368 25.52 -4.13 1.26
CA GLN A 368 25.82 -3.74 -0.12
C GLN A 368 26.73 -2.51 -0.17
N GLN A 369 26.50 -1.51 0.70
CA GLN A 369 27.39 -0.37 0.86
C GLN A 369 28.81 -0.82 1.20
N ALA A 370 28.96 -1.67 2.22
CA ALA A 370 30.26 -2.15 2.69
C ALA A 370 30.98 -2.98 1.63
N ARG A 371 30.25 -3.76 0.82
CA ARG A 371 30.82 -4.50 -0.31
C ARG A 371 31.42 -3.55 -1.35
N VAL A 372 30.69 -2.49 -1.72
CA VAL A 372 31.21 -1.45 -2.63
C VAL A 372 32.46 -0.79 -2.06
N GLU A 373 32.43 -0.35 -0.79
CA GLU A 373 33.60 0.25 -0.13
C GLU A 373 34.81 -0.70 -0.11
N TYR A 374 34.58 -1.97 0.22
CA TYR A 374 35.62 -2.99 0.22
C TYR A 374 36.24 -3.17 -1.18
N ARG A 375 35.40 -3.20 -2.23
CA ARG A 375 35.86 -3.32 -3.62
C ARG A 375 36.65 -2.10 -4.07
N ARG A 376 36.29 -0.91 -3.61
CA ARG A 376 37.02 0.35 -3.82
C ARG A 376 38.30 0.47 -2.98
N GLY A 377 38.63 -0.54 -2.17
CA GLY A 377 39.81 -0.53 -1.30
C GLY A 377 39.63 0.24 0.01
N ASN A 378 38.45 0.81 0.27
CA ASN A 378 38.13 1.47 1.54
C ASN A 378 37.70 0.45 2.59
N TYR A 379 38.66 -0.37 3.04
CA TYR A 379 38.40 -1.42 4.02
C TYR A 379 37.96 -0.88 5.39
N ALA A 380 38.46 0.30 5.79
CA ALA A 380 38.04 0.97 7.01
C ALA A 380 36.55 1.33 6.96
N GLY A 381 36.11 2.01 5.90
CA GLY A 381 34.70 2.36 5.70
C GLY A 381 33.79 1.14 5.64
N ALA A 382 34.22 0.07 4.95
CA ALA A 382 33.48 -1.19 4.91
C ALA A 382 33.28 -1.81 6.31
N ALA A 383 34.33 -1.83 7.14
CA ALA A 383 34.24 -2.34 8.51
C ALA A 383 33.36 -1.47 9.40
N ASP A 384 33.46 -0.14 9.29
CA ASP A 384 32.69 0.83 10.09
C ASP A 384 31.18 0.76 9.77
N LEU A 385 30.83 0.48 8.51
CA LEU A 385 29.44 0.28 8.09
C LEU A 385 28.83 -1.01 8.68
N LEU A 386 29.61 -2.08 8.77
CA LEU A 386 29.12 -3.40 9.17
C LEU A 386 29.13 -3.61 10.68
N ARG A 387 30.13 -3.08 11.38
CA ARG A 387 30.30 -3.26 12.83
C ARG A 387 29.04 -3.00 13.67
N PRO A 388 28.26 -1.91 13.46
CA PRO A 388 27.07 -1.65 14.27
C PRO A 388 25.88 -2.57 13.96
N VAL A 389 25.92 -3.32 12.84
CA VAL A 389 24.82 -4.18 12.38
C VAL A 389 25.19 -5.67 12.38
N LEU A 390 26.29 -6.04 13.06
CA LEU A 390 26.68 -7.45 13.19
C LEU A 390 25.64 -8.20 14.05
N PRO A 391 25.07 -9.31 13.53
CA PRO A 391 24.04 -10.06 14.24
C PRO A 391 24.64 -10.94 15.34
N GLU A 392 23.88 -11.13 16.42
CA GLU A 392 24.24 -12.09 17.47
C GLU A 392 24.04 -13.55 17.03
N ASP A 393 22.97 -13.82 16.28
CA ASP A 393 22.68 -15.16 15.74
C ASP A 393 23.25 -15.34 14.33
N LEU A 394 24.16 -16.31 14.20
CA LEU A 394 24.83 -16.68 12.95
C LEU A 394 24.22 -17.92 12.28
N LYS A 395 23.06 -18.43 12.74
CA LYS A 395 22.33 -19.52 12.06
C LYS A 395 21.81 -19.12 10.67
N PRO A 396 21.29 -17.89 10.44
CA PRO A 396 20.91 -17.48 9.09
C PRO A 396 22.12 -17.30 8.18
N ALA A 397 22.01 -17.68 6.91
CA ALA A 397 23.09 -17.50 5.92
C ALA A 397 23.47 -16.02 5.72
N GLY A 398 22.48 -15.12 5.71
CA GLY A 398 22.71 -13.68 5.61
C GLY A 398 23.50 -13.12 6.81
N SER A 399 23.29 -13.67 8.01
CA SER A 399 24.05 -13.28 9.19
C SER A 399 25.53 -13.63 9.07
N ARG A 400 25.83 -14.85 8.60
CA ARG A 400 27.22 -15.27 8.34
C ARG A 400 27.88 -14.42 7.27
N GLU A 401 27.12 -14.06 6.25
CA GLU A 401 27.62 -13.20 5.19
C GLU A 401 28.03 -11.80 5.67
N LEU A 402 27.21 -11.15 6.50
CA LEU A 402 27.55 -9.88 7.15
C LEU A 402 28.89 -9.97 7.90
N VAL A 403 29.03 -10.97 8.76
CA VAL A 403 30.25 -11.17 9.55
C VAL A 403 31.44 -11.50 8.66
N ARG A 404 31.26 -12.28 7.59
CA ARG A 404 32.33 -12.61 6.64
C ARG A 404 32.91 -11.37 5.97
N TRP A 405 32.06 -10.44 5.51
CA TRP A 405 32.52 -9.19 4.91
C TRP A 405 33.20 -8.26 5.92
N TYR A 406 32.70 -8.21 7.16
CA TYR A 406 33.36 -7.48 8.24
C TYR A 406 34.74 -8.07 8.56
N ALA A 407 34.85 -9.39 8.73
CA ALA A 407 36.10 -10.08 9.00
C ALA A 407 37.12 -9.85 7.88
N ALA A 408 36.69 -9.91 6.61
CA ALA A 408 37.55 -9.62 5.47
C ALA A 408 38.07 -8.18 5.48
N ALA A 409 37.20 -7.21 5.76
CA ALA A 409 37.56 -5.80 5.86
C ALA A 409 38.52 -5.53 7.02
N ALA A 410 38.30 -6.15 8.17
CA ALA A 410 39.16 -6.07 9.34
C ALA A 410 40.56 -6.67 9.07
N GLN A 411 40.62 -7.82 8.40
CA GLN A 411 41.87 -8.50 8.07
C GLN A 411 42.71 -7.71 7.04
N LYS A 412 42.07 -7.09 6.03
CA LYS A 412 42.78 -6.21 5.07
C LYS A 412 43.36 -4.95 5.71
N GLN A 413 42.85 -4.54 6.87
CA GLN A 413 43.41 -3.45 7.67
C GLN A 413 44.54 -3.88 8.62
N GLY A 414 44.82 -5.18 8.75
CA GLY A 414 45.69 -5.71 9.80
C GLY A 414 45.10 -5.60 11.21
N LYS A 415 43.79 -5.32 11.33
CA LYS A 415 43.05 -5.20 12.61
C LYS A 415 42.11 -6.39 12.78
N GLU A 416 42.66 -7.60 12.69
CA GLU A 416 41.85 -8.81 12.71
C GLU A 416 41.05 -8.94 14.01
N ASP A 417 39.73 -9.14 13.87
CA ASP A 417 38.82 -9.37 14.99
C ASP A 417 38.65 -10.88 15.19
N ALA A 418 39.59 -11.48 15.94
CA ALA A 418 39.63 -12.92 16.17
C ALA A 418 38.33 -13.45 16.80
N ALA A 419 37.67 -12.66 17.65
CA ALA A 419 36.43 -13.06 18.30
C ALA A 419 35.30 -13.27 17.28
N TRP A 420 35.10 -12.33 16.36
CA TRP A 420 34.08 -12.46 15.31
C TRP A 420 34.44 -13.50 14.26
N ARG A 421 35.72 -13.61 13.88
CA ARG A 421 36.20 -14.63 12.95
C ARG A 421 35.97 -16.05 13.51
N ASP A 422 36.34 -16.29 14.75
CA ASP A 422 36.23 -17.61 15.36
C ASP A 422 34.75 -17.98 15.57
N ARG A 423 33.89 -17.00 15.91
CA ARG A 423 32.43 -17.18 15.92
C ARG A 423 31.87 -17.56 14.55
N LEU A 424 32.33 -16.90 13.49
CA LEU A 424 31.92 -17.22 12.12
C LEU A 424 32.28 -18.66 11.74
N PHE A 425 33.51 -19.10 12.05
CA PHE A 425 33.97 -20.46 11.74
C PHE A 425 33.29 -21.52 12.60
N ALA A 426 32.98 -21.20 13.85
CA ALA A 426 32.21 -22.09 14.72
C ALA A 426 30.76 -22.26 14.24
N ALA A 427 30.18 -21.23 13.61
CA ALA A 427 28.82 -21.30 13.07
C ALA A 427 28.73 -22.19 11.81
N ASP A 428 29.75 -22.16 10.94
CA ASP A 428 29.85 -22.99 9.74
C ASP A 428 31.31 -23.11 9.29
N GLY A 429 31.88 -24.32 9.34
CA GLY A 429 33.27 -24.57 8.98
C GLY A 429 33.62 -24.22 7.51
N SER A 430 32.63 -24.16 6.62
CA SER A 430 32.84 -23.74 5.22
C SER A 430 33.15 -22.25 5.08
N GLU A 431 32.88 -21.43 6.11
CA GLU A 431 33.11 -19.99 6.08
C GLU A 431 34.60 -19.62 6.04
N ARG A 432 35.50 -20.50 6.51
CA ARG A 432 36.95 -20.30 6.35
C ARG A 432 37.33 -20.18 4.87
N VAL A 433 36.88 -21.13 4.06
CA VAL A 433 37.16 -21.15 2.61
C VAL A 433 36.51 -19.97 1.91
N LYS A 434 35.29 -19.58 2.30
CA LYS A 434 34.60 -18.42 1.73
C LYS A 434 35.30 -17.11 2.06
N LEU A 435 35.82 -16.96 3.28
CA LEU A 435 36.59 -15.79 3.70
C LEU A 435 37.93 -15.70 2.94
N GLU A 436 38.67 -16.80 2.83
CA GLU A 436 39.93 -16.84 2.06
C GLU A 436 39.71 -16.48 0.59
N ARG A 437 38.65 -17.00 -0.03
CA ARG A 437 38.26 -16.66 -1.41
C ARG A 437 37.92 -15.17 -1.56
N LEU A 438 37.25 -14.58 -0.57
CA LEU A 438 36.92 -13.15 -0.59
C LEU A 438 38.20 -12.29 -0.53
N LEU A 439 39.15 -12.65 0.33
CA LEU A 439 40.43 -11.96 0.49
C LEU A 439 41.31 -12.03 -0.76
N SER A 440 41.23 -13.14 -1.52
CA SER A 440 41.97 -13.32 -2.76
C SER A 440 41.35 -12.59 -3.95
N LYS A 441 40.02 -12.59 -4.10
CA LYS A 441 39.34 -11.82 -5.16
C LYS A 441 39.57 -10.30 -5.03
N GLY A 442 39.83 -9.80 -3.83
CA GLY A 442 40.21 -8.40 -3.58
C GLY A 442 41.63 -7.99 -4.03
N MET A 443 42.41 -8.88 -4.66
CA MET A 443 43.78 -8.60 -5.14
C MET A 443 43.88 -8.23 -6.63
N GLN A 444 42.79 -8.02 -7.36
CA GLN A 444 42.81 -7.67 -8.79
C GLN A 444 43.20 -6.20 -9.09
N GLY A 445 44.28 -5.73 -8.45
CA GLY A 445 44.90 -4.42 -8.67
C GLY A 445 46.44 -4.48 -8.71
N GLY A 446 47.03 -5.64 -9.05
CA GLY A 446 48.48 -5.84 -9.19
C GLY A 446 48.79 -7.04 -10.08
N PRO A 447 49.95 -7.07 -10.78
CA PRO A 447 50.13 -7.86 -11.98
C PRO A 447 49.93 -9.36 -11.74
N SER A 448 49.11 -9.94 -12.63
CA SER A 448 48.92 -11.37 -12.86
C SER A 448 50.28 -12.09 -12.83
N PHE A 449 50.52 -12.89 -11.78
CA PHE A 449 51.47 -13.99 -11.86
C PHE A 449 50.75 -15.16 -12.54
N VAL A 450 50.94 -15.23 -13.85
CA VAL A 450 50.90 -16.48 -14.59
C VAL A 450 51.96 -17.38 -13.96
N GLN A 451 51.56 -18.57 -13.50
CA GLN A 451 52.51 -19.65 -13.39
C GLN A 451 51.88 -20.94 -13.93
N GLU A 452 52.41 -21.28 -15.10
CA GLU A 452 52.37 -22.54 -15.82
C GLU A 452 52.36 -23.77 -14.91
N ALA A 453 51.41 -24.67 -15.16
CA ALA A 453 51.62 -26.09 -14.98
C ALA A 453 51.54 -26.72 -16.37
N GLN A 454 52.72 -26.99 -16.94
CA GLN A 454 52.87 -27.80 -18.14
C GLN A 454 52.73 -29.27 -17.77
N ASP A 455 51.95 -29.99 -18.58
CA ASP A 455 52.03 -31.44 -18.73
C ASP A 455 53.41 -31.86 -19.24
N SER A 456 54.07 -32.79 -18.55
CA SER A 456 54.97 -33.85 -19.04
C SER A 456 55.59 -34.62 -17.87
#